data_AF-A0A4Q4NDL1-F1
#
_entry.id   AF-A0A4Q4NDL1-F1
#
_cell.length_a   1.000
_cell.length_b   1.000
_cell.length_c   1.000
_cell.angle_alpha   90.00
_cell.angle_beta   90.00
_cell.angle_gamma   90.00
#
_symmetry.space_group_name_H-M   'P 1'
#
loop_
_entity.id
_entity.type
_entity.pdbx_description
1 polymer ?
#
loop_
_entity_poly.entity_id
_entity_poly.type
_entity_poly.pdbx_seq_one_letter_code
_entity_poly.pdbx_strand_id
1 'polypeptide(L)'
;MSEPIPESIPTSADSRSHRPTKKRALTPRSAQASQVEALFAKPDRDIHIPGSSALAKSSLPPEIVANVQGSSAGAGSGEFHVYKASRRREYERLRMMDDEVKKEEDEKEFAKRKEELEKKDKEKTEKNRLKREKARQRKEKAKKGGKGGDRDGTPTAEDSKTKKKLAPNANAPKTGTEEDTDTNNQGGEVKNAEEIGLVIEDDD
;
A
#
# COMPACT_ATOMS: atom_id res chain seq x y z
N MET A 1 -55.93 -24.63 16.05
CA MET A 1 -54.88 -23.94 15.26
C MET A 1 -55.55 -22.71 14.68
N SER A 2 -55.34 -21.53 15.27
CA SER A 2 -56.00 -20.28 14.84
C SER A 2 -55.42 -19.82 13.51
N GLU A 3 -56.29 -19.51 12.57
CA GLU A 3 -55.96 -19.01 11.24
C GLU A 3 -55.20 -17.67 11.34
N PRO A 4 -54.24 -17.38 10.45
CA PRO A 4 -53.54 -16.10 10.42
C PRO A 4 -54.50 -15.00 9.91
N ILE A 5 -55.14 -14.31 10.83
CA ILE A 5 -55.96 -13.12 10.57
C ILE A 5 -55.01 -11.98 10.14
N PRO A 6 -55.33 -11.16 9.13
CA PRO A 6 -54.45 -10.10 8.62
C PRO A 6 -54.02 -9.06 9.67
N GLU A 7 -54.72 -8.97 10.80
CA GLU A 7 -54.41 -8.09 11.92
C GLU A 7 -53.30 -8.63 12.84
N SER A 8 -52.89 -9.90 12.71
CA SER A 8 -51.88 -10.53 13.57
C SER A 8 -50.49 -10.62 12.93
N ILE A 9 -50.29 -10.02 11.76
CA ILE A 9 -48.95 -9.91 11.18
C ILE A 9 -48.19 -8.88 12.01
N PRO A 10 -47.07 -9.23 12.66
CA PRO A 10 -46.28 -8.25 13.40
C PRO A 10 -45.93 -7.11 12.43
N THR A 11 -46.17 -5.87 12.82
CA THR A 11 -45.95 -4.67 11.99
C THR A 11 -44.53 -4.54 11.44
N SER A 12 -43.57 -5.34 11.92
CA SER A 12 -42.23 -5.50 11.36
C SER A 12 -42.15 -6.30 10.06
N ALA A 13 -43.20 -7.04 9.69
CA ALA A 13 -43.26 -7.89 8.50
C ALA A 13 -44.20 -7.34 7.41
N ASP A 14 -44.84 -6.19 7.63
CA ASP A 14 -45.69 -5.53 6.64
C ASP A 14 -44.84 -4.77 5.62
N SER A 15 -44.94 -5.19 4.35
CA SER A 15 -44.29 -4.56 3.18
C SER A 15 -44.67 -3.09 2.96
N ARG A 16 -45.81 -2.64 3.48
CA ARG A 16 -46.27 -1.24 3.41
C ARG A 16 -45.68 -0.38 4.53
N SER A 17 -45.17 -1.01 5.59
CA SER A 17 -44.52 -0.29 6.69
C SER A 17 -43.13 0.18 6.26
N HIS A 18 -42.94 1.49 6.18
CA HIS A 18 -41.64 2.11 5.87
C HIS A 18 -40.76 2.22 7.12
N ARG A 19 -40.98 1.34 8.10
CA ARG A 19 -40.20 1.37 9.34
C ARG A 19 -38.77 0.96 8.99
N PRO A 20 -37.74 1.72 9.41
CA PRO A 20 -36.36 1.35 9.13
C PRO A 20 -36.09 -0.01 9.77
N THR A 21 -35.97 -1.05 8.94
CA THR A 21 -35.52 -2.36 9.37
C THR A 21 -34.10 -2.18 9.89
N LYS A 22 -33.80 -2.64 11.11
CA LYS A 22 -32.44 -2.62 11.66
C LYS A 22 -31.49 -3.20 10.61
N LYS A 23 -30.64 -2.37 10.01
CA LYS A 23 -29.62 -2.82 9.07
C LYS A 23 -28.70 -3.74 9.86
N ARG A 24 -28.83 -5.05 9.65
CA ARG A 24 -27.89 -6.01 10.22
C ARG A 24 -26.53 -5.70 9.63
N ALA A 25 -25.50 -5.54 10.47
CA ALA A 25 -24.14 -5.43 9.98
C ALA A 25 -23.83 -6.70 9.17
N LEU A 26 -23.74 -6.55 7.85
CA LEU A 26 -23.46 -7.67 6.96
C LEU A 26 -22.03 -8.14 7.25
N THR A 27 -21.88 -9.44 7.52
CA THR A 27 -20.55 -10.04 7.56
C THR A 27 -19.88 -9.89 6.19
N PRO A 28 -18.54 -9.83 6.09
CA PRO A 28 -17.85 -9.70 4.80
C PRO A 28 -18.29 -10.75 3.77
N ARG A 29 -18.55 -11.98 4.24
CA ARG A 29 -19.08 -13.08 3.42
C ARG A 29 -20.48 -12.79 2.88
N SER A 30 -21.37 -12.22 3.70
CA SER A 30 -22.73 -11.88 3.26
C SER A 30 -22.75 -10.71 2.27
N ALA A 31 -21.85 -9.73 2.43
CA ALA A 31 -21.68 -8.65 1.46
C ALA A 31 -21.21 -9.17 0.10
N GLN A 32 -20.19 -10.04 0.08
CA GLN A 32 -19.72 -10.70 -1.14
C GLN A 32 -20.83 -11.55 -1.79
N ALA A 33 -21.57 -12.34 -1.00
CA ALA A 33 -22.67 -13.15 -1.51
C ALA A 33 -23.73 -12.28 -2.20
N SER A 34 -24.13 -11.15 -1.61
CA SER A 34 -25.08 -10.23 -2.23
C SER A 34 -24.57 -9.60 -3.54
N GLN A 35 -23.28 -9.29 -3.62
CA GLN A 35 -22.65 -8.78 -4.86
C GLN A 35 -22.65 -9.85 -5.95
N VAL A 36 -22.29 -11.08 -5.60
CA VAL A 36 -22.29 -12.23 -6.52
C VAL A 36 -23.71 -12.54 -7.01
N GLU A 37 -24.69 -12.51 -6.12
CA GLU A 37 -26.11 -12.68 -6.48
C GLU A 37 -26.59 -11.58 -7.45
N ALA A 38 -26.19 -10.32 -7.21
CA ALA A 38 -26.50 -9.21 -8.11
C ALA A 38 -25.83 -9.35 -9.49
N LEU A 39 -24.62 -9.91 -9.56
CA LEU A 39 -23.95 -10.22 -10.84
C LEU A 39 -24.64 -11.37 -11.57
N PHE A 40 -25.07 -12.42 -10.87
CA PHE A 40 -25.78 -13.56 -11.46
C PHE A 40 -27.21 -13.24 -11.90
N ALA A 41 -27.83 -12.18 -11.37
CA ALA A 41 -29.16 -11.76 -11.82
C ALA A 41 -29.21 -11.39 -13.31
N LYS A 42 -28.07 -11.01 -13.91
CA LYS A 42 -27.95 -10.67 -15.34
C LYS A 42 -26.60 -11.18 -15.88
N PRO A 43 -26.48 -12.49 -16.18
CA PRO A 43 -25.21 -13.08 -16.59
C PRO A 43 -24.72 -12.60 -17.96
N ASP A 44 -25.62 -12.17 -18.84
CA ASP A 44 -25.27 -11.69 -20.20
C ASP A 44 -24.78 -10.23 -20.22
N ARG A 45 -24.75 -9.54 -19.07
CA ARG A 45 -24.32 -8.14 -19.00
C ARG A 45 -22.80 -8.04 -19.02
N ASP A 46 -22.27 -7.25 -19.95
CA ASP A 46 -20.85 -6.90 -19.96
C ASP A 46 -20.43 -6.19 -18.66
N ILE A 47 -19.43 -6.75 -17.98
CA ILE A 47 -18.86 -6.20 -16.75
C ILE A 47 -17.62 -5.38 -17.11
N HIS A 48 -17.66 -4.07 -16.84
CA HIS A 48 -16.49 -3.22 -16.97
C HIS A 48 -15.57 -3.41 -15.76
N ILE A 49 -14.43 -4.08 -15.98
CA ILE A 49 -13.34 -4.09 -15.00
C ILE A 49 -12.54 -2.81 -15.24
N PRO A 50 -12.49 -1.87 -14.27
CA PRO A 50 -11.70 -0.66 -14.44
C PRO A 50 -10.24 -1.07 -14.66
N GLY A 51 -9.63 -0.55 -15.72
CA GLY A 51 -8.19 -0.70 -15.94
C GLY A 51 -7.39 0.02 -14.86
N SER A 52 -6.06 -0.10 -14.91
CA SER A 52 -5.21 0.78 -14.10
C SER A 52 -5.55 2.24 -14.43
N SER A 53 -5.98 3.01 -13.45
CA SER A 53 -6.31 4.41 -13.64
C SER A 53 -5.08 5.13 -14.17
N ALA A 54 -5.16 5.74 -15.36
CA ALA A 54 -4.09 6.58 -15.85
C ALA A 54 -3.82 7.70 -14.84
N LEU A 55 -2.54 7.95 -14.54
CA LEU A 55 -2.13 9.08 -13.72
C LEU A 55 -2.71 10.36 -14.34
N ALA A 56 -3.29 11.21 -13.50
CA ALA A 56 -3.85 12.49 -13.93
C ALA A 56 -2.73 13.36 -14.51
N LYS A 57 -2.67 13.49 -15.83
CA LYS A 57 -1.70 14.36 -16.49
C LYS A 57 -2.21 15.79 -16.45
N SER A 58 -1.32 16.74 -16.17
CA SER A 58 -1.63 18.15 -16.37
C SER A 58 -1.90 18.39 -17.87
N SER A 59 -2.95 19.17 -18.18
CA SER A 59 -3.23 19.51 -19.58
C SER A 59 -2.10 20.37 -20.12
N LEU A 60 -1.58 20.02 -21.30
CA LEU A 60 -0.60 20.87 -21.99
C LEU A 60 -1.18 22.27 -22.24
N PRO A 61 -0.38 23.34 -22.07
CA PRO A 61 -0.84 24.67 -22.42
C PRO A 61 -1.15 24.74 -23.92
N PRO A 62 -2.22 25.45 -24.33
CA PRO A 62 -2.53 25.62 -25.74
C PRO A 62 -1.42 26.39 -26.47
N GLU A 63 -1.07 25.96 -27.69
CA GLU A 63 0.01 26.58 -28.47
C GLU A 63 -0.32 28.00 -28.93
N ILE A 64 -1.57 28.26 -29.30
CA ILE A 64 -2.02 29.56 -29.79
C ILE A 64 -3.15 30.07 -28.91
N VAL A 65 -2.94 31.24 -28.31
CA VAL A 65 -3.99 31.99 -27.63
C VAL A 65 -4.53 33.04 -28.60
N ALA A 66 -5.76 32.85 -29.08
CA ALA A 66 -6.36 33.73 -30.08
C ALA A 66 -6.81 35.10 -29.52
N ASN A 67 -6.99 35.21 -28.20
CA ASN A 67 -7.62 36.38 -27.55
C ASN A 67 -6.60 37.29 -26.86
N VAL A 68 -5.44 37.53 -27.50
CA VAL A 68 -4.39 38.40 -26.94
C VAL A 68 -4.69 39.85 -27.29
N GLN A 69 -5.09 40.64 -26.30
CA GLN A 69 -5.23 42.09 -26.43
C GLN A 69 -3.84 42.73 -26.57
N GLY A 70 -3.72 43.85 -27.29
CA GLY A 70 -2.44 44.49 -27.57
C GLY A 70 -1.65 44.87 -26.31
N SER A 71 -0.31 44.86 -26.40
CA SER A 71 0.58 44.98 -25.23
C SER A 71 0.46 46.29 -24.45
N SER A 72 -0.01 47.37 -25.08
CA SER A 72 -0.24 48.67 -24.45
C SER A 72 -1.68 48.88 -23.98
N ALA A 73 -2.56 47.91 -24.19
CA ALA A 73 -3.96 48.03 -23.83
C ALA A 73 -4.13 47.81 -22.32
N GLY A 74 -5.07 48.55 -21.70
CA GLY A 74 -5.32 48.46 -20.25
C GLY A 74 -5.93 47.12 -19.81
N ALA A 75 -5.89 46.86 -18.51
CA ALA A 75 -6.45 45.65 -17.91
C ALA A 75 -7.98 45.59 -18.11
N GLY A 76 -8.44 44.55 -18.80
CA GLY A 76 -9.86 44.27 -18.97
C GLY A 76 -10.49 43.64 -17.72
N SER A 77 -11.82 43.65 -17.62
CA SER A 77 -12.56 43.06 -16.48
C SER A 77 -12.38 41.55 -16.34
N GLY A 78 -12.03 40.85 -17.43
CA GLY A 78 -11.79 39.41 -17.45
C GLY A 78 -10.35 39.01 -17.10
N GLU A 79 -9.40 39.94 -17.07
CA GLU A 79 -7.97 39.64 -16.93
C GLU A 79 -7.64 38.97 -15.60
N PHE A 80 -8.32 39.40 -14.53
CA PHE A 80 -8.18 38.78 -13.22
C PHE A 80 -8.50 37.27 -13.23
N HIS A 81 -9.54 36.87 -13.95
CA HIS A 81 -9.93 35.46 -14.03
C HIS A 81 -8.97 34.65 -14.92
N VAL A 82 -8.45 35.26 -15.99
CA VAL A 82 -7.41 34.65 -16.82
C VAL A 82 -6.16 34.36 -15.99
N TYR A 83 -5.68 35.34 -15.23
CA TYR A 83 -4.55 35.18 -14.31
C TYR A 83 -4.80 34.12 -13.23
N LYS A 84 -5.98 34.15 -12.59
CA LYS A 84 -6.34 33.15 -11.57
C LYS A 84 -6.32 31.73 -12.13
N ALA A 85 -6.85 31.54 -13.34
CA ALA A 85 -6.85 30.24 -14.01
C ALA A 85 -5.44 29.81 -14.44
N SER A 86 -4.63 30.72 -15.02
CA SER A 86 -3.27 30.40 -15.45
C SER A 86 -2.37 30.07 -14.27
N ARG A 87 -2.41 30.86 -13.19
CA ARG A 87 -1.66 30.61 -11.96
C ARG A 87 -2.04 29.28 -11.33
N ARG A 88 -3.34 28.95 -11.28
CA ARG A 88 -3.79 27.65 -10.75
C ARG A 88 -3.25 26.47 -11.57
N ARG A 89 -3.34 26.55 -12.91
CA ARG A 89 -2.78 25.52 -13.80
C ARG A 89 -1.27 25.37 -13.60
N GLU A 90 -0.56 26.47 -13.42
CA GLU A 90 0.90 26.45 -13.24
C GLU A 90 1.30 25.84 -11.89
N TYR A 91 0.60 26.18 -10.80
CA TYR A 91 0.85 25.53 -9.51
C TYR A 91 0.51 24.04 -9.52
N GLU A 92 -0.58 23.65 -10.19
CA GLU A 92 -0.91 22.23 -10.38
C GLU A 92 0.18 21.52 -11.21
N ARG A 93 0.71 22.16 -12.25
CA ARG A 93 1.82 21.63 -13.07
C ARG A 93 3.11 21.45 -12.26
N LEU A 94 3.54 22.47 -11.53
CA LEU A 94 4.74 22.43 -10.70
C LEU A 94 4.61 21.36 -9.60
N ARG A 95 3.46 21.31 -8.93
CA ARG A 95 3.19 20.30 -7.91
C ARG A 95 3.26 18.88 -8.48
N MET A 96 2.68 18.63 -9.65
CA MET A 96 2.73 17.31 -10.29
C MET A 96 4.16 16.92 -10.64
N MET A 97 4.97 17.85 -11.14
CA MET A 97 6.37 17.62 -11.44
C MET A 97 7.18 17.30 -10.18
N ASP A 98 6.99 18.05 -9.10
CA ASP A 98 7.65 17.80 -7.82
C ASP A 98 7.23 16.44 -7.21
N ASP A 99 5.95 16.10 -7.30
CA ASP A 99 5.41 14.82 -6.80
C ASP A 99 5.92 13.63 -7.64
N GLU A 100 6.11 13.80 -8.95
CA GLU A 100 6.72 12.79 -9.83
C GLU A 100 8.19 12.57 -9.50
N VAL A 101 8.97 13.64 -9.33
CA VAL A 101 10.39 13.55 -8.95
C VAL A 101 10.55 12.83 -7.61
N LYS A 102 9.77 13.19 -6.60
CA LYS A 102 9.80 12.53 -5.28
C LYS A 102 9.48 11.04 -5.38
N LYS A 103 8.44 10.68 -6.14
CA LYS A 103 8.07 9.26 -6.35
C LYS A 103 9.20 8.49 -7.04
N GLU A 104 9.82 9.07 -8.07
CA GLU A 104 10.92 8.42 -8.75
C GLU A 104 12.13 8.21 -7.82
N GLU A 105 12.45 9.18 -6.98
CA GLU A 105 13.52 9.07 -5.98
C GLU A 105 13.22 7.96 -4.98
N ASP A 106 12.00 7.96 -4.41
CA ASP A 106 11.54 6.94 -3.47
C ASP A 106 11.55 5.53 -4.09
N GLU A 107 11.11 5.39 -5.34
CA GLU A 107 11.13 4.13 -6.09
C GLU A 107 12.57 3.65 -6.36
N LYS A 108 13.47 4.56 -6.74
CA LYS A 108 14.90 4.25 -6.95
C LYS A 108 15.55 3.80 -5.64
N GLU A 109 15.28 4.46 -4.54
CA GLU A 109 15.78 4.07 -3.23
C GLU A 109 15.23 2.72 -2.77
N PHE A 110 13.93 2.52 -2.92
CA PHE A 110 13.28 1.26 -2.56
C PHE A 110 13.84 0.09 -3.39
N ALA A 111 14.02 0.28 -4.69
CA ALA A 111 14.60 -0.72 -5.57
C ALA A 111 16.04 -1.09 -5.15
N LYS A 112 16.88 -0.10 -4.85
CA LYS A 112 18.24 -0.32 -4.34
C LYS A 112 18.24 -1.11 -3.03
N ARG A 113 17.42 -0.70 -2.04
CA ARG A 113 17.30 -1.40 -0.76
C ARG A 113 16.83 -2.84 -0.93
N LYS A 114 15.86 -3.08 -1.82
CA LYS A 114 15.35 -4.41 -2.14
C LYS A 114 16.44 -5.28 -2.77
N GLU A 115 17.18 -4.77 -3.74
CA GLU A 115 18.27 -5.50 -4.40
C GLU A 115 19.38 -5.88 -3.41
N GLU A 116 19.76 -4.98 -2.52
CA GLU A 116 20.76 -5.27 -1.48
C GLU A 116 20.32 -6.36 -0.52
N LEU A 117 19.06 -6.34 -0.08
CA LEU A 117 18.49 -7.37 0.78
C LEU A 117 18.45 -8.72 0.07
N GLU A 118 17.96 -8.74 -1.18
CA GLU A 118 17.95 -9.95 -1.99
C GLU A 118 19.35 -10.51 -2.20
N LYS A 119 20.36 -9.65 -2.43
CA LYS A 119 21.76 -10.09 -2.57
C LYS A 119 22.30 -10.69 -1.27
N LYS A 120 22.07 -10.03 -0.13
CA LYS A 120 22.46 -10.54 1.20
C LYS A 120 21.82 -11.90 1.49
N ASP A 121 20.57 -12.09 1.11
CA ASP A 121 19.86 -13.36 1.28
C ASP A 121 20.33 -14.45 0.30
N LYS A 122 20.59 -14.10 -0.97
CA LYS A 122 21.23 -14.98 -1.96
C LYS A 122 22.60 -15.46 -1.48
N GLU A 123 23.45 -14.56 -0.99
CA GLU A 123 24.77 -14.92 -0.46
C GLU A 123 24.69 -15.88 0.75
N LYS A 124 23.77 -15.63 1.69
CA LYS A 124 23.55 -16.53 2.84
C LYS A 124 23.03 -17.90 2.40
N THR A 125 22.07 -17.93 1.49
CA THR A 125 21.47 -19.17 0.99
C THR A 125 22.47 -19.98 0.17
N GLU A 126 23.29 -19.34 -0.66
CA GLU A 126 24.38 -19.97 -1.43
C GLU A 126 25.47 -20.55 -0.51
N LYS A 127 25.95 -19.80 0.48
CA LYS A 127 26.91 -20.30 1.47
C LYS A 127 26.38 -21.55 2.18
N ASN A 128 25.10 -21.56 2.56
CA ASN A 128 24.46 -22.71 3.19
C ASN A 128 24.21 -23.87 2.21
N ARG A 129 23.91 -23.59 0.95
CA ARG A 129 23.79 -24.59 -0.12
C ARG A 129 25.13 -25.27 -0.38
N LEU A 130 26.22 -24.51 -0.53
CA LEU A 130 27.57 -25.03 -0.72
C LEU A 130 28.03 -25.88 0.48
N LYS A 131 27.73 -25.48 1.72
CA LYS A 131 28.00 -26.30 2.92
C LYS A 131 27.26 -27.64 2.87
N ARG A 132 25.97 -27.63 2.51
CA ARG A 132 25.16 -28.86 2.39
C ARG A 132 25.64 -29.76 1.25
N GLU A 133 26.01 -29.19 0.12
CA GLU A 133 26.52 -29.93 -1.03
C GLU A 133 27.88 -30.58 -0.74
N LYS A 134 28.81 -29.84 -0.12
CA LYS A 134 30.09 -30.40 0.36
C LYS A 134 29.86 -31.56 1.34
N ALA A 135 28.91 -31.42 2.27
CA ALA A 135 28.54 -32.50 3.18
C ALA A 135 27.91 -33.70 2.46
N ARG A 136 27.07 -33.48 1.43
CA ARG A 136 26.48 -34.54 0.61
C ARG A 136 27.56 -35.30 -0.17
N GLN A 137 28.47 -34.59 -0.82
CA GLN A 137 29.61 -35.17 -1.54
C GLN A 137 30.53 -35.98 -0.62
N ARG A 138 30.83 -35.50 0.60
CA ARG A 138 31.60 -36.26 1.60
C ARG A 138 30.88 -37.56 1.98
N LYS A 139 29.56 -37.52 2.22
CA LYS A 139 28.76 -38.71 2.53
C LYS A 139 28.69 -39.70 1.36
N GLU A 140 28.53 -39.21 0.13
CA GLU A 140 28.54 -40.05 -1.08
C GLU A 140 29.91 -40.72 -1.29
N LYS A 141 31.01 -39.98 -1.09
CA LYS A 141 32.38 -40.52 -1.14
C LYS A 141 32.62 -41.55 -0.04
N ALA A 142 32.17 -41.31 1.19
CA ALA A 142 32.27 -42.28 2.28
C ALA A 142 31.45 -43.56 2.00
N LYS A 143 30.26 -43.45 1.37
CA LYS A 143 29.46 -44.61 0.95
C LYS A 143 30.08 -45.38 -0.22
N LYS A 144 30.78 -44.71 -1.14
CA LYS A 144 31.51 -45.36 -2.25
C LYS A 144 32.86 -45.95 -1.82
N GLY A 145 33.54 -45.35 -0.85
CA GLY A 145 34.83 -45.82 -0.30
C GLY A 145 34.70 -46.81 0.86
N GLY A 146 33.53 -46.90 1.49
CA GLY A 146 33.24 -47.77 2.63
C GLY A 146 32.99 -49.24 2.27
N LYS A 147 33.75 -49.79 1.33
CA LYS A 147 33.90 -51.24 1.14
C LYS A 147 35.38 -51.59 1.33
N GLY A 148 35.87 -51.39 2.56
CA GLY A 148 37.18 -51.87 2.99
C GLY A 148 37.93 -50.89 3.89
N GLY A 149 38.26 -51.34 5.10
CA GLY A 149 39.35 -50.76 5.90
C GLY A 149 38.94 -50.27 7.28
N ASP A 150 38.93 -51.21 8.23
CA ASP A 150 39.21 -50.97 9.65
C ASP A 150 40.46 -50.09 9.82
N ARG A 151 40.38 -49.07 10.70
CA ARG A 151 41.51 -48.53 11.48
C ARG A 151 41.06 -47.48 12.49
N ASP A 152 41.21 -47.90 13.73
CA ASP A 152 41.31 -47.17 14.99
C ASP A 152 42.27 -45.95 14.94
N GLY A 153 42.01 -44.94 15.78
CA GLY A 153 42.89 -43.77 15.95
C GLY A 153 42.20 -42.45 16.33
N THR A 154 41.78 -42.31 17.58
CA THR A 154 41.60 -41.02 18.30
C THR A 154 42.97 -40.40 18.68
N PRO A 155 43.17 -39.08 18.97
CA PRO A 155 42.35 -38.27 19.90
C PRO A 155 42.20 -36.72 19.65
N THR A 156 41.20 -36.14 20.34
CA THR A 156 41.08 -34.77 20.95
C THR A 156 41.14 -33.51 20.05
N ALA A 157 40.34 -32.44 20.22
CA ALA A 157 39.78 -31.83 21.42
C ALA A 157 38.51 -31.00 21.11
N GLU A 158 37.58 -31.05 22.07
CA GLU A 158 36.67 -29.99 22.56
C GLU A 158 35.93 -29.07 21.58
N ASP A 159 34.60 -29.21 21.52
CA ASP A 159 33.69 -28.31 22.24
C ASP A 159 32.23 -28.81 22.09
N SER A 160 31.82 -29.66 23.01
CA SER A 160 30.43 -30.10 23.13
C SER A 160 29.61 -29.08 23.90
N LYS A 161 29.05 -28.09 23.21
CA LYS A 161 27.94 -27.28 23.72
C LYS A 161 26.67 -27.48 22.90
N THR A 162 25.83 -28.34 23.49
CA THR A 162 24.36 -28.23 23.58
C THR A 162 23.56 -28.15 22.28
N LYS A 163 23.01 -29.31 21.91
CA LYS A 163 21.74 -29.42 21.18
C LYS A 163 20.64 -28.71 21.98
N LYS A 164 20.34 -27.44 21.68
CA LYS A 164 19.06 -26.84 22.03
C LYS A 164 18.01 -27.27 21.00
N LYS A 165 17.09 -28.13 21.44
CA LYS A 165 15.78 -28.30 20.79
C LYS A 165 15.11 -26.92 20.73
N LEU A 166 14.66 -26.52 19.54
CA LEU A 166 13.80 -25.35 19.38
C LEU A 166 12.47 -25.64 20.08
N ALA A 167 12.25 -25.00 21.23
CA ALA A 167 10.92 -24.81 21.78
C ALA A 167 10.25 -23.63 21.06
N PRO A 168 8.94 -23.66 20.79
CA PRO A 168 8.24 -22.50 20.24
C PRO A 168 8.28 -21.36 21.27
N ASN A 169 8.59 -20.16 20.79
CA ASN A 169 8.67 -18.94 21.59
C ASN A 169 7.29 -18.62 22.21
N ALA A 170 7.21 -18.63 23.54
CA ALA A 170 5.99 -18.30 24.30
C ALA A 170 5.72 -16.78 24.41
N ASN A 171 6.52 -15.94 23.74
CA ASN A 171 6.42 -14.49 23.79
C ASN A 171 6.13 -13.87 22.41
N ALA A 172 5.21 -14.47 21.66
CA ALA A 172 4.57 -13.79 20.54
C ALA A 172 3.55 -12.77 21.11
N PRO A 173 3.62 -11.48 20.76
CA PRO A 173 2.61 -10.52 21.19
C PRO A 173 1.26 -10.93 20.60
N LYS A 174 0.30 -11.17 21.48
CA LYS A 174 -1.10 -11.41 21.12
C LYS A 174 -1.63 -10.13 20.47
N THR A 175 -1.91 -10.17 19.18
CA THR A 175 -2.77 -9.18 18.52
C THR A 175 -4.21 -9.45 18.94
N GLY A 176 -4.59 -8.88 20.09
CA GLY A 176 -5.95 -8.79 20.56
C GLY A 176 -6.46 -7.37 20.32
N THR A 177 -7.31 -7.24 19.31
CA THR A 177 -8.29 -6.17 19.18
C THR A 177 -9.18 -6.17 20.42
N GLU A 178 -9.27 -5.05 21.13
CA GLU A 178 -10.55 -4.47 21.57
C GLU A 178 -10.40 -2.95 21.63
N GLU A 179 -11.41 -2.30 21.08
CA GLU A 179 -11.63 -0.86 20.99
C GLU A 179 -11.93 -0.30 22.37
N ASP A 180 -11.46 0.90 22.69
CA ASP A 180 -12.36 1.86 23.33
C ASP A 180 -11.95 3.31 23.02
N THR A 181 -12.99 4.11 22.99
CA THR A 181 -13.15 5.43 22.39
C THR A 181 -12.42 6.55 23.13
N ASP A 182 -11.88 7.53 22.40
CA ASP A 182 -12.12 8.95 22.74
C ASP A 182 -11.69 9.89 21.60
N THR A 183 -12.68 10.41 20.89
CA THR A 183 -12.57 11.60 20.06
C THR A 183 -13.00 12.82 20.87
N ASN A 184 -12.11 13.78 21.13
CA ASN A 184 -12.48 15.19 21.01
C ASN A 184 -11.30 16.18 20.95
N ASN A 185 -11.37 17.04 19.93
CA ASN A 185 -10.88 18.42 19.80
C ASN A 185 -9.93 19.03 20.85
N GLN A 186 -8.78 19.49 20.34
CA GLN A 186 -8.25 20.86 20.50
C GLN A 186 -7.08 21.00 19.51
N GLY A 187 -7.18 21.79 18.45
CA GLY A 187 -6.94 23.24 18.51
C GLY A 187 -5.63 23.52 17.77
N GLY A 188 -5.70 23.63 16.44
CA GLY A 188 -4.53 23.93 15.60
C GLY A 188 -4.09 25.38 15.76
N GLU A 189 -2.95 25.60 16.43
CA GLU A 189 -2.19 26.84 16.35
C GLU A 189 -1.25 26.79 15.14
N VAL A 190 -1.56 27.60 14.12
CA VAL A 190 -0.61 27.98 13.06
C VAL A 190 0.31 29.06 13.62
N LYS A 191 1.56 28.71 13.92
CA LYS A 191 2.61 29.70 14.17
C LYS A 191 3.00 30.33 12.84
N ASN A 192 2.78 31.64 12.71
CA ASN A 192 3.31 32.47 11.64
C ASN A 192 4.82 32.25 11.55
N ALA A 193 5.29 31.64 10.46
CA ALA A 193 6.69 31.68 10.09
C ALA A 193 6.92 33.01 9.38
N GLU A 194 7.74 33.86 10.00
CA GLU A 194 8.15 35.15 9.46
C GLU A 194 8.80 34.97 8.08
N GLU A 195 8.40 35.83 7.15
CA GLU A 195 8.88 35.88 5.78
C GLU A 195 10.40 36.11 5.76
N ILE A 196 11.17 35.10 5.37
CA ILE A 196 12.61 35.24 5.12
C ILE A 196 12.74 35.96 3.77
N GLY A 197 12.86 37.29 3.82
CA GLY A 197 13.20 38.12 2.67
C GLY A 197 14.61 37.80 2.16
N LEU A 198 14.72 37.55 0.86
CA LEU A 198 16.00 37.47 0.15
C LEU A 198 16.55 38.89 0.01
N VAL A 199 17.56 39.24 0.82
CA VAL A 199 18.38 40.43 0.64
C VAL A 199 19.45 40.09 -0.39
N ILE A 200 19.37 40.72 -1.57
CA ILE A 200 20.44 40.69 -2.57
C ILE A 200 21.28 41.95 -2.31
N GLU A 201 22.52 41.75 -1.85
CA GLU A 201 23.53 42.80 -1.83
C GLU A 201 24.12 42.90 -3.24
N ASP A 202 23.85 44.03 -3.91
CA ASP A 202 24.57 44.43 -5.12
C ASP A 202 25.91 45.03 -4.69
N ASP A 203 27.00 44.28 -4.85
CA ASP A 203 28.37 44.80 -4.71
C ASP A 203 28.77 45.55 -6.01
N ASP A 204 29.10 46.84 -5.86
CA ASP A 204 29.79 47.69 -6.85
C ASP A 204 31.27 47.29 -7.01
#